data_AF-A0A9D9C115-F1
#
_entry.id   AF-A0A9D9C115-F1
#
_cell.length_a   1.000
_cell.length_b   1.000
_cell.length_c   1.000
_cell.angle_alpha   90.00
_cell.angle_beta   90.00
_cell.angle_gamma   90.00
#
_symmetry.space_group_name_H-M   'P 1'
#
loop_
_entity.id
_entity.type
_entity.pdbx_description
1 polymer ?
#
loop_
_entity_poly.entity_id
_entity_poly.type
_entity_poly.pdbx_seq_one_letter_code
_entity_poly.pdbx_strand_id
1 'polypeptide(L)' 'MSSNAEKLYKLIANDSKKKQSLFMTALTNPKKALDKICDIGNELNISVTKEEVIEYLSTIDDEATKMWLIKARGGL' A
#
# COMPACT_ATOMS: atom_id res chain seq x y z
N MET A 1 -3.04 -10.22 -15.34
CA MET A 1 -4.25 -9.99 -14.53
C MET A 1 -3.96 -8.78 -13.67
N SER A 2 -4.62 -7.63 -13.88
CA SER A 2 -4.39 -6.46 -13.05
C SER A 2 -5.01 -6.70 -11.67
N SER A 3 -4.19 -6.98 -10.66
CA SER A 3 -4.65 -7.25 -9.30
C SER A 3 -5.40 -6.03 -8.75
N ASN A 4 -6.40 -6.26 -7.90
CA ASN A 4 -7.21 -5.19 -7.30
C ASN A 4 -6.33 -4.14 -6.57
N ALA A 5 -5.20 -4.60 -6.02
CA ALA A 5 -4.16 -3.77 -5.43
C ALA A 5 -3.54 -2.75 -6.41
N GLU A 6 -3.38 -3.10 -7.70
CA GLU A 6 -2.88 -2.18 -8.72
C GLU A 6 -3.85 -1.03 -8.96
N LYS A 7 -5.14 -1.35 -9.14
CA LYS A 7 -6.19 -0.34 -9.36
C LYS A 7 -6.28 0.60 -8.16
N LEU A 8 -6.28 0.03 -6.98
CA LEU A 8 -6.30 0.78 -5.73
C LEU A 8 -5.07 1.68 -5.60
N TYR A 9 -3.87 1.15 -5.84
CA TYR A 9 -2.65 1.94 -5.78
C TYR A 9 -2.67 3.06 -6.81
N LYS A 10 -3.12 2.83 -8.04
CA LYS A 10 -3.29 3.88 -9.06
C LYS A 10 -4.25 4.97 -8.61
N LEU A 11 -5.37 4.61 -7.97
CA LEU A 11 -6.33 5.58 -7.43
C LEU A 11 -5.72 6.41 -6.28
N ILE A 12 -5.00 5.75 -5.36
CA ILE A 12 -4.28 6.43 -4.28
C ILE A 12 -3.15 7.29 -4.84
N ALA A 13 -2.42 6.82 -5.85
CA ALA A 13 -1.30 7.53 -6.47
C ALA A 13 -1.75 8.73 -7.31
N ASN A 14 -2.96 8.67 -7.89
CA ASN A 14 -3.61 9.80 -8.54
C ASN A 14 -3.89 10.95 -7.55
N ASP A 15 -4.08 10.62 -6.27
CA ASP A 15 -4.22 11.59 -5.19
C ASP A 15 -2.89 11.75 -4.43
N SER A 16 -2.07 12.70 -4.87
CA SER A 16 -0.73 12.93 -4.30
C SER A 16 -0.74 13.16 -2.78
N LYS A 17 -1.81 13.73 -2.21
CA LYS A 17 -1.94 13.91 -0.75
C LYS A 17 -2.16 12.59 -0.04
N LYS A 18 -3.08 11.76 -0.55
CA LYS A 18 -3.33 10.41 0.00
C LYS A 18 -2.08 9.55 -0.11
N LYS A 19 -1.39 9.58 -1.26
CA LYS A 19 -0.11 8.89 -1.45
C LYS A 19 0.91 9.33 -0.40
N GLN A 20 1.25 10.61 -0.32
CA GLN A 20 2.26 11.07 0.64
C GLN A 20 1.89 10.75 2.09
N SER A 21 0.63 10.97 2.50
CA SER A 21 0.16 10.65 3.86
C SER A 21 0.26 9.16 4.17
N LEU A 22 -0.07 8.32 3.19
CA LEU A 22 0.05 6.87 3.30
C LEU A 22 1.52 6.46 3.45
N PHE A 23 2.40 6.95 2.58
CA PHE A 23 3.84 6.67 2.60
C PHE A 23 4.49 7.08 3.93
N MET A 24 4.18 8.28 4.42
CA MET A 24 4.65 8.76 5.73
C MET A 24 4.17 7.85 6.86
N THR A 25 2.88 7.47 6.83
CA THR A 25 2.34 6.50 7.79
C THR A 25 3.07 5.17 7.69
N ALA A 26 3.46 4.75 6.47
CA ALA A 26 4.11 3.47 6.23
C ALA A 26 5.55 3.42 6.77
N LEU A 27 6.30 4.50 6.62
CA LEU A 27 7.65 4.65 7.18
C LEU A 27 7.64 4.57 8.71
N THR A 28 6.68 5.24 9.35
CA THR A 28 6.56 5.21 10.82
C THR A 28 5.92 3.91 11.32
N ASN A 29 4.84 3.47 10.67
CA ASN A 29 3.97 2.38 11.14
C ASN A 29 3.40 1.57 9.96
N PRO A 30 4.18 0.63 9.41
CA PRO A 30 3.86 -0.06 8.17
C PRO A 30 2.60 -0.92 8.26
N LYS A 31 2.31 -1.52 9.42
CA LYS A 31 1.08 -2.28 9.67
C LYS A 31 -0.17 -1.42 9.51
N LYS A 32 -0.12 -0.18 10.01
CA LYS A 32 -1.22 0.79 9.92
C LYS A 32 -1.40 1.32 8.51
N ALA A 33 -0.31 1.42 7.74
CA ALA A 33 -0.40 1.78 6.33
C ALA A 33 -1.11 0.70 5.50
N LEU A 34 -0.78 -0.58 5.69
CA LEU A 34 -1.51 -1.68 5.03
C LEU A 34 -3.00 -1.67 5.37
N ASP A 35 -3.32 -1.42 6.64
CA ASP A 35 -4.71 -1.32 7.10
C ASP A 35 -5.45 -0.16 6.41
N LYS A 36 -4.83 1.03 6.35
CA LYS A 36 -5.35 2.18 5.60
C LYS A 36 -5.54 1.88 4.11
N ILE A 37 -4.63 1.15 3.46
CA ILE A 37 -4.79 0.80 2.05
C ILE A 37 -6.02 -0.08 1.89
N CYS A 38 -6.17 -1.11 2.72
CA CYS A 38 -7.35 -1.98 2.71
C CYS A 38 -8.65 -1.20 2.95
N ASP A 39 -8.65 -0.24 3.88
CA ASP A 39 -9.79 0.63 4.18
C ASP A 39 -10.17 1.51 2.98
N ILE A 40 -9.19 2.16 2.35
CA ILE A 40 -9.39 2.93 1.11
C ILE A 40 -9.92 2.03 -0.01
N GLY A 41 -9.44 0.78 -0.09
CA GLY A 41 -9.96 -0.23 -1.01
C GLY A 41 -11.45 -0.46 -0.79
N ASN A 42 -11.84 -0.69 0.46
CA ASN A 42 -13.24 -0.89 0.84
C ASN A 42 -14.11 0.33 0.52
N GLU A 43 -13.64 1.55 0.78
CA GLU A 43 -14.33 2.80 0.40
C GLU A 43 -14.55 2.91 -1.11
N LEU A 44 -13.60 2.44 -1.91
CA LEU A 44 -13.65 2.45 -3.37
C LEU A 44 -14.36 1.23 -3.96
N ASN A 45 -14.95 0.37 -3.13
CA ASN A 45 -15.57 -0.89 -3.53
C ASN A 45 -14.58 -1.88 -4.19
N ILE A 46 -13.30 -1.79 -3.82
CA ILE A 46 -12.19 -2.63 -4.26
C ILE A 46 -11.70 -3.44 -3.06
N SER A 47 -12.21 -4.66 -2.90
CA SER A 47 -11.69 -5.57 -1.89
C SER A 47 -10.28 -6.04 -2.26
N VAL A 48 -9.31 -5.70 -1.40
CA VAL A 48 -7.92 -6.15 -1.47
C VAL A 48 -7.51 -6.73 -0.12
N THR A 49 -6.63 -7.71 -0.13
CA THR A 49 -6.00 -8.20 1.10
C THR A 49 -4.65 -7.52 1.33
N LYS A 50 -4.18 -7.57 2.59
CA LYS A 50 -2.82 -7.09 2.93
C LYS A 50 -1.76 -7.80 2.09
N GLU A 51 -1.96 -9.08 1.81
CA GLU A 51 -1.07 -9.91 0.99
C GLU A 51 -1.02 -9.42 -0.47
N GLU A 52 -2.19 -9.18 -1.10
CA GLU A 52 -2.24 -8.64 -2.46
C GLU A 52 -1.57 -7.26 -2.56
N VAL A 53 -1.78 -6.41 -1.55
CA VAL A 53 -1.15 -5.09 -1.49
C VAL A 53 0.37 -5.22 -1.36
N ILE A 54 0.86 -6.11 -0.49
CA ILE A 54 2.30 -6.37 -0.32
C ILE A 54 2.90 -6.93 -1.59
N GLU A 55 2.24 -7.90 -2.24
CA GLU A 55 2.71 -8.52 -3.48
C GLU A 55 2.82 -7.46 -4.57
N TYR A 56 1.79 -6.66 -4.78
CA TYR A 56 1.80 -5.58 -5.76
C TYR A 56 2.85 -4.52 -5.45
N LEU A 57 2.92 -4.03 -4.21
CA LEU A 57 3.91 -3.04 -3.81
C LEU A 57 5.35 -3.58 -3.94
N SER A 58 5.56 -4.90 -3.81
CA SER A 58 6.87 -5.54 -4.02
C SER A 58 7.28 -5.52 -5.50
N THR A 59 6.33 -5.42 -6.44
CA THR A 59 6.60 -5.23 -7.87
C THR A 59 6.98 -3.79 -8.22
N ILE A 60 6.68 -2.82 -7.34
CA ILE A 60 7.04 -1.42 -7.56
C ILE A 60 8.53 -1.23 -7.25
N ASP A 61 9.26 -0.67 -8.22
CA ASP A 61 10.65 -0.31 -8.06
C ASP A 61 10.80 1.06 -7.38
N ASP A 62 10.31 1.15 -6.14
CA ASP A 62 10.40 2.32 -5.30
C ASP A 62 11.06 1.92 -3.97
N GLU A 63 12.26 2.44 -3.72
CA GLU A 63 13.06 2.08 -2.53
C GLU A 63 12.31 2.35 -1.24
N ALA A 64 11.62 3.49 -1.14
CA ALA A 64 10.83 3.83 0.04
C ALA A 64 9.76 2.77 0.29
N THR A 65 9.04 2.37 -0.77
CA THR A 65 8.02 1.31 -0.73
C THR A 65 8.59 -0.01 -0.23
N LYS A 66 9.69 -0.46 -0.81
CA LYS A 66 10.36 -1.71 -0.41
C LYS A 66 10.82 -1.66 1.04
N MET A 67 11.36 -0.53 1.50
CA MET A 67 11.91 -0.39 2.85
C MET A 67 10.83 -0.54 3.93
N TRP A 68 9.68 0.11 3.76
CA TRP A 68 8.58 -0.05 4.74
C TRP A 68 7.85 -1.38 4.59
N LEU A 69 7.78 -1.96 3.39
CA LEU A 69 7.24 -3.30 3.17
C LEU A 69 8.01 -4.39 3.92
N ILE A 70 9.35 -4.36 3.89
CA ILE A 70 10.19 -5.31 4.64
C ILE A 70 9.83 -5.22 6.12
N LYS A 71 9.72 -4.00 6.64
CA LYS A 71 9.30 -3.74 8.02
C LYS A 71 7.86 -4.19 8.30
N ALA A 72 6.95 -4.07 7.33
CA ALA A 72 5.57 -4.53 7.42
C ALA A 72 5.46 -6.05 7.56
N ARG A 73 6.31 -6.78 6.84
CA ARG A 73 6.36 -8.25 6.81
C ARG A 73 7.04 -8.85 8.06
N GLY A 74 7.53 -8.02 8.98
CA GLY A 74 8.19 -8.46 10.20
C GLY A 74 9.72 -8.57 10.09
N GLY A 75 10.32 -7.96 9.07
CA GLY A 75 11.77 -7.86 8.96
C GLY A 75 12.32 -6.74 9.85
N LEU A 76 12.90 -7.14 10.99
CA LEU A 76 13.96 -6.43 11.71
C LEU A 76 15.01 -7.46 12.10
#